data_AF-A0A7Y7LTZ1-F1
#
_entry.id   AF-A0A7Y7LTZ1-F1
#
_cell.length_a   1.000
_cell.length_b   1.000
_cell.length_c   1.000
_cell.angle_alpha   90.00
_cell.angle_beta   90.00
_cell.angle_gamma   90.00
#
_symmetry.space_group_name_H-M   'P 1'
#
loop_
_entity.id
_entity.type
_entity.pdbx_description
1 polymer ?
#
loop_
_entity_poly.entity_id
_entity_poly.type
_entity_poly.pdbx_seq_one_letter_code
_entity_poly.pdbx_strand_id
1 'polypeptide(L)'
;MKIVVMCWLARASVDVFVARNIVLRPDLAAKAPHQVAAELAALAPDVVIAREAQYEAVSAIAAGPPGCRFIFCGLSASRVAIDPSTLQGRCAFVTGSNWERAEYEAFVLAESMCRPRHEPAAKAVAGAPGEVMLVGAGVVNLVTALTLCRRGHRVSVYDRMADPRRGDTPHAERAGATFGGRDARIFSYNESRHHLACSPLYTPRDTPRFRLRISRDGWLSRDYETMSNADRRWIDQLEQVPPWAALLYGNDIVGFNRQSHRLWRELFSLYPELLRETHHVGRLLRIYPSEASLRSAQTAEAEIGALIGTVPLTRLREREPALGSAINEGAIAGALDVQGFSLNIVSFCRNLIGLLERLGASFHWQHEASEVRHASSGAVTGIVVNDALRRADHYVLSPGAQAHTLAARIAGLPAIGAMVGMWVTLPNDGAALNTPLKVRRRAFASSEAAQGANVVPGRDAAGRPVLHCSSGHGFVGVSADDVRLADLPELARCVMETAEELFGDKFRRARESGMLGERPRFCVRPWTPSGLGVLEVQEADAGGKMVLSGGHNTGGFAQSPAVAEAVACALEAGPHAMHTLYHPRRFADVFEVTL
;
A
#
# COMPACT_ATOMS: atom_id res chain seq x y z
N MET A 1 5.36 13.69 -16.96
CA MET A 1 6.29 14.38 -16.04
C MET A 1 7.73 14.11 -16.45
N LYS A 2 8.29 15.06 -17.19
CA LYS A 2 9.69 15.13 -17.55
C LYS A 2 10.37 16.25 -16.75
N ILE A 3 11.42 15.89 -16.00
CA ILE A 3 12.20 16.83 -15.18
C ILE A 3 13.56 17.05 -15.85
N VAL A 4 13.96 18.30 -16.03
CA VAL A 4 15.32 18.65 -16.44
C VAL A 4 16.06 19.26 -15.26
N VAL A 5 17.23 18.73 -14.93
CA VAL A 5 18.08 19.24 -13.85
C VAL A 5 19.25 20.03 -14.46
N MET A 6 19.23 21.36 -14.31
CA MET A 6 20.22 22.29 -14.86
C MET A 6 21.41 22.56 -13.91
N CYS A 7 21.55 21.77 -12.85
CA CYS A 7 22.64 21.89 -11.90
C CYS A 7 23.28 20.54 -11.61
N TRP A 8 24.54 20.58 -11.17
CA TRP A 8 25.18 19.39 -10.61
C TRP A 8 24.47 18.98 -9.33
N LEU A 9 24.04 17.72 -9.28
CA LEU A 9 23.55 17.09 -8.05
C LEU A 9 24.71 16.65 -7.16
N ALA A 10 24.47 16.51 -5.86
CA ALA A 10 25.44 15.86 -4.99
C ALA A 10 25.74 14.43 -5.51
N ARG A 11 26.96 13.93 -5.30
CA ARG A 11 27.37 12.61 -5.86
C ARG A 11 26.44 11.49 -5.39
N ALA A 12 26.03 11.51 -4.13
CA ALA A 12 25.10 10.53 -3.55
C ALA A 12 23.67 10.64 -4.13
N SER A 13 23.33 11.78 -4.75
CA SER A 13 22.02 12.09 -5.30
C SER A 13 21.88 11.60 -6.75
N VAL A 14 22.96 11.60 -7.55
CA VAL A 14 22.92 11.15 -8.95
C VAL A 14 22.36 9.72 -9.06
N ASP A 15 22.84 8.82 -8.21
CA ASP A 15 22.42 7.41 -8.19
C ASP A 15 20.99 7.20 -7.65
N VAL A 16 20.41 8.21 -7.00
CA VAL A 16 19.08 8.19 -6.36
C VAL A 16 18.01 8.85 -7.23
N PHE A 17 18.40 9.86 -8.02
CA PHE A 17 17.45 10.68 -8.78
C PHE A 17 17.42 10.40 -10.28
N VAL A 18 18.47 9.83 -10.90
CA VAL A 18 18.48 9.66 -12.36
C VAL A 18 17.61 8.46 -12.78
N ALA A 19 16.43 8.77 -13.32
CA ALA A 19 15.52 7.84 -13.98
C ALA A 19 15.35 8.24 -15.46
N ARG A 20 14.68 7.41 -16.28
CA ARG A 20 14.51 7.68 -17.73
C ARG A 20 13.85 9.03 -18.03
N ASN A 21 12.97 9.51 -17.15
CA ASN A 21 12.23 10.77 -17.29
C ASN A 21 12.92 11.98 -16.62
N ILE A 22 14.12 11.79 -16.04
CA ILE A 22 14.91 12.83 -15.39
C ILE A 22 16.18 13.06 -16.20
N VAL A 23 16.28 14.22 -16.85
CA VAL A 23 17.37 14.56 -17.75
C VAL A 23 18.36 15.48 -17.02
N LEU A 24 19.52 14.95 -16.66
CA LEU A 24 20.59 15.72 -16.03
C LEU A 24 21.37 16.50 -17.10
N ARG A 25 21.26 17.83 -17.08
CA ARG A 25 21.86 18.76 -18.05
C ARG A 25 22.55 19.95 -17.35
N PRO A 26 23.53 19.71 -16.46
CA PRO A 26 24.25 20.79 -15.77
C PRO A 26 25.05 21.67 -16.75
N ASP A 27 25.36 21.16 -17.94
CA ASP A 27 26.02 21.90 -19.01
C ASP A 27 25.19 23.09 -19.52
N LEU A 28 23.85 23.02 -19.42
CA LEU A 28 22.97 24.12 -19.85
C LEU A 28 23.22 25.40 -19.05
N ALA A 29 23.69 25.30 -17.81
CA ALA A 29 24.00 26.47 -16.99
C ALA A 29 25.14 27.34 -17.55
N ALA A 30 25.99 26.78 -18.42
CA ALA A 30 27.13 27.46 -19.01
C ALA A 30 26.87 27.95 -20.44
N LYS A 31 25.69 27.67 -21.03
CA LYS A 31 25.36 28.03 -22.41
C LYS A 31 24.66 29.39 -22.50
N ALA A 32 24.67 29.96 -23.70
CA ALA A 32 23.96 31.21 -23.95
C ALA A 32 22.43 31.01 -23.82
N PRO A 33 21.67 31.99 -23.27
CA PRO A 33 20.23 31.85 -22.99
C PRO A 33 19.40 31.31 -24.16
N HIS A 34 19.63 31.79 -25.39
CA HIS A 34 18.88 31.35 -26.57
C HIS A 34 19.12 29.87 -26.92
N GLN A 35 20.32 29.34 -26.67
CA GLN A 35 20.63 27.92 -26.88
C GLN A 35 19.93 27.07 -25.82
N VAL A 36 19.96 27.50 -24.56
CA VAL A 36 19.26 26.80 -23.48
C VAL A 36 17.76 26.77 -23.73
N ALA A 37 17.16 27.88 -24.17
CA ALA A 37 15.73 27.92 -24.51
C ALA A 37 15.37 26.94 -25.65
N ALA A 38 16.18 26.87 -26.71
CA ALA A 38 15.96 25.92 -27.80
C ALA A 38 16.09 24.45 -27.35
N GLU A 39 17.09 24.15 -26.52
CA GLU A 39 17.28 22.80 -25.99
C GLU A 39 16.18 22.39 -25.00
N LEU A 40 15.75 23.29 -24.12
CA LEU A 40 14.60 23.05 -23.25
C LEU A 40 13.31 22.87 -24.05
N ALA A 41 13.11 23.64 -25.12
CA ALA A 41 11.96 23.44 -26.01
C ALA A 41 11.99 22.05 -26.67
N ALA A 42 13.15 21.59 -27.13
CA ALA A 42 13.32 20.24 -27.70
C ALA A 42 13.12 19.13 -26.65
N LEU A 43 13.52 19.38 -25.41
CA LEU A 43 13.30 18.45 -24.31
C LEU A 43 11.84 18.46 -23.83
N ALA A 44 11.11 19.57 -23.98
CA ALA A 44 9.74 19.77 -23.49
C ALA A 44 9.55 19.35 -22.01
N PRO A 45 10.30 19.93 -21.06
CA PRO A 45 10.15 19.60 -19.65
C PRO A 45 8.85 20.15 -19.06
N ASP A 46 8.27 19.39 -18.14
CA ASP A 46 7.22 19.88 -17.25
C ASP A 46 7.82 20.76 -16.14
N VAL A 47 9.00 20.37 -15.65
CA VAL A 47 9.72 21.06 -14.57
C VAL A 47 11.22 21.16 -14.87
N VAL A 48 11.79 22.32 -14.58
CA VAL A 48 13.25 22.55 -14.55
C VAL A 48 13.69 22.77 -13.11
N ILE A 49 14.67 22.00 -12.64
CA ILE A 49 15.32 22.17 -11.33
C ILE A 49 16.68 22.84 -11.53
N ALA A 50 16.95 23.92 -10.80
CA ALA A 50 18.19 24.67 -10.81
C ALA A 50 18.61 25.08 -9.38
N ARG A 51 19.83 25.59 -9.20
CA ARG A 51 20.26 26.22 -7.95
C ARG A 51 19.73 27.65 -7.86
N GLU A 52 19.51 28.13 -6.63
CA GLU A 52 19.15 29.54 -6.38
C GLU A 52 20.09 30.53 -7.08
N ALA A 53 21.41 30.26 -7.09
CA ALA A 53 22.41 31.10 -7.75
C ALA A 53 22.25 31.21 -9.28
N GLN A 54 21.44 30.34 -9.89
CA GLN A 54 21.18 30.32 -11.34
C GLN A 54 19.90 31.07 -11.72
N TYR A 55 19.26 31.78 -10.77
CA TYR A 55 17.97 32.43 -10.97
C TYR A 55 17.93 33.39 -12.17
N GLU A 56 18.93 34.27 -12.29
CA GLU A 56 18.97 35.25 -13.37
C GLU A 56 19.09 34.58 -14.74
N ALA A 57 19.95 33.56 -14.85
CA ALA A 57 20.13 32.79 -16.08
C ALA A 57 18.85 32.06 -16.48
N VAL A 58 18.12 31.47 -15.53
CA VAL A 58 16.82 30.81 -15.78
C VAL A 58 15.73 31.83 -16.12
N SER A 59 15.72 32.99 -15.47
CA SER A 59 14.77 34.07 -15.77
C SER A 59 14.91 34.58 -17.21
N ALA A 60 16.15 34.65 -17.72
CA ALA A 60 16.43 35.07 -19.09
C ALA A 60 15.91 34.10 -20.18
N ILE A 61 15.58 32.85 -19.82
CA ILE A 61 15.15 31.80 -20.76
C ILE A 61 13.70 31.35 -20.55
N ALA A 62 13.04 31.79 -19.48
CA ALA A 62 11.73 31.31 -19.09
C ALA A 62 10.60 31.69 -20.05
N ALA A 63 10.85 32.60 -21.00
CA ALA A 63 9.94 32.90 -22.12
C ALA A 63 9.84 31.76 -23.14
N GLY A 64 10.77 30.78 -23.11
CA GLY A 64 10.89 29.71 -24.12
C GLY A 64 9.81 28.62 -24.05
N PRO A 65 9.75 27.77 -23.00
CA PRO A 65 8.79 26.66 -22.94
C PRO A 65 7.47 27.07 -22.26
N PRO A 66 6.35 27.25 -23.00
CA PRO A 66 5.05 27.50 -22.41
C PRO A 66 4.60 26.31 -21.55
N GLY A 67 4.13 26.57 -20.32
CA GLY A 67 3.67 25.54 -19.39
C GLY A 67 4.74 24.91 -18.48
N CYS A 68 6.03 25.14 -18.75
CA CYS A 68 7.13 24.67 -17.90
C CYS A 68 7.19 25.46 -16.57
N ARG A 69 7.47 24.73 -15.49
CA ARG A 69 7.65 25.28 -14.13
C ARG A 69 9.12 25.22 -13.72
N PHE A 70 9.52 26.11 -12.82
CA PHE A 70 10.92 26.25 -12.38
C PHE A 70 11.01 26.05 -10.87
N ILE A 71 11.95 25.23 -10.43
CA ILE A 71 12.22 25.01 -9.01
C ILE A 71 13.68 25.34 -8.75
N PHE A 72 13.90 26.22 -7.78
CA PHE A 72 15.22 26.61 -7.33
C PHE A 72 15.50 25.99 -5.97
N CYS A 73 16.61 25.26 -5.85
CA CYS A 73 17.04 24.65 -4.59
C CYS A 73 18.29 25.34 -4.02
N GLY A 74 18.31 25.50 -2.70
CA GLY A 74 19.40 26.14 -1.95
C GLY A 74 19.60 25.54 -0.56
N LEU A 75 20.65 26.00 0.13
CA LEU A 75 20.86 25.65 1.54
C LEU A 75 20.16 26.68 2.44
N SER A 76 19.51 26.23 3.50
CA SER A 76 18.79 27.12 4.42
C SER A 76 19.69 28.20 5.05
N ALA A 77 20.99 27.92 5.21
CA ALA A 77 21.97 28.84 5.77
C ALA A 77 22.46 29.91 4.78
N SER A 78 22.18 29.76 3.48
CA SER A 78 22.74 30.61 2.41
C SER A 78 21.66 31.13 1.47
N ARG A 79 20.43 31.34 1.97
CA ARG A 79 19.30 31.75 1.15
C ARG A 79 19.57 33.11 0.50
N VAL A 80 19.47 33.15 -0.83
CA VAL A 80 19.59 34.40 -1.59
C VAL A 80 18.23 35.10 -1.63
N ALA A 81 18.20 36.42 -1.42
CA ALA A 81 17.00 37.21 -1.63
C ALA A 81 16.72 37.31 -3.13
N ILE A 82 15.63 36.67 -3.59
CA ILE A 82 15.26 36.59 -5.00
C ILE A 82 13.84 37.15 -5.16
N ASP A 83 13.63 38.00 -6.16
CA ASP A 83 12.30 38.50 -6.52
C ASP A 83 11.62 37.53 -7.53
N PRO A 84 10.58 36.77 -7.12
CA PRO A 84 9.91 35.79 -7.98
C PRO A 84 9.05 36.40 -9.09
N SER A 85 8.87 37.74 -9.12
CA SER A 85 7.97 38.44 -10.04
C SER A 85 8.29 38.17 -11.52
N THR A 86 9.57 37.98 -11.86
CA THR A 86 10.04 37.76 -13.25
C THR A 86 9.54 36.45 -13.86
N LEU A 87 9.15 35.46 -13.05
CA LEU A 87 8.68 34.16 -13.54
C LEU A 87 7.15 33.98 -13.45
N GLN A 88 6.41 35.06 -13.15
CA GLN A 88 4.93 35.12 -13.22
C GLN A 88 4.23 33.96 -12.47
N GLY A 89 4.76 33.55 -11.32
CA GLY A 89 4.18 32.45 -10.52
C GLY A 89 4.46 31.03 -11.05
N ARG A 90 5.32 30.88 -12.05
CA ARG A 90 5.82 29.58 -12.53
C ARG A 90 7.05 29.07 -11.77
N CYS A 91 7.53 29.82 -10.76
CA CYS A 91 8.69 29.45 -9.98
C CYS A 91 8.34 29.08 -8.53
N ALA A 92 9.16 28.22 -7.95
CA ALA A 92 9.13 27.92 -6.53
C ALA A 92 10.54 27.68 -5.98
N PHE A 93 10.68 27.84 -4.66
CA PHE A 93 11.96 27.74 -3.97
C PHE A 93 11.88 26.70 -2.87
N VAL A 94 12.92 25.88 -2.74
CA VAL A 94 13.08 24.89 -1.69
C VAL A 94 14.46 25.03 -1.05
N THR A 95 14.51 24.81 0.26
CA THR A 95 15.77 24.87 1.02
C THR A 95 15.98 23.60 1.82
N GLY A 96 17.24 23.14 1.89
CA GLY A 96 17.63 21.99 2.72
C GLY A 96 18.75 22.36 3.71
N SER A 97 18.88 21.55 4.78
CA SER A 97 20.02 21.64 5.70
C SER A 97 21.35 21.22 5.06
N ASN A 98 21.28 20.38 4.04
CA ASN A 98 22.36 19.99 3.14
C ASN A 98 21.82 19.90 1.70
N TRP A 99 22.71 19.65 0.73
CA TRP A 99 22.34 19.62 -0.68
C TRP A 99 21.45 18.43 -1.02
N GLU A 100 21.70 17.26 -0.42
CA GLU A 100 20.88 16.06 -0.61
C GLU A 100 19.43 16.32 -0.20
N ARG A 101 19.22 17.01 0.92
CA ARG A 101 17.88 17.40 1.37
C ARG A 101 17.25 18.44 0.45
N ALA A 102 18.00 19.47 0.05
CA ALA A 102 17.48 20.51 -0.84
C ALA A 102 17.05 19.92 -2.21
N GLU A 103 17.84 18.99 -2.74
CA GLU A 103 17.54 18.26 -3.97
C GLU A 103 16.32 17.37 -3.80
N TYR A 104 16.24 16.59 -2.71
CA TYR A 104 15.06 15.78 -2.41
C TYR A 104 13.77 16.61 -2.35
N GLU A 105 13.79 17.75 -1.64
CA GLU A 105 12.64 18.65 -1.56
C GLU A 105 12.26 19.23 -2.94
N ALA A 106 13.25 19.46 -3.82
CA ALA A 106 13.00 19.94 -5.17
C ALA A 106 12.25 18.90 -6.02
N PHE A 107 12.62 17.63 -5.92
CA PHE A 107 11.93 16.54 -6.61
C PHE A 107 10.53 16.29 -6.04
N VAL A 108 10.37 16.36 -4.72
CA VAL A 108 9.04 16.27 -4.07
C VAL A 108 8.13 17.39 -4.55
N LEU A 109 8.64 18.62 -4.62
CA LEU A 109 7.88 19.75 -5.12
C LEU A 109 7.55 19.61 -6.63
N ALA A 110 8.51 19.15 -7.44
CA ALA A 110 8.32 18.89 -8.86
C ALA A 110 7.18 17.91 -9.11
N GLU A 111 7.16 16.79 -8.38
CA GLU A 111 6.09 15.80 -8.47
C GLU A 111 4.75 16.42 -8.07
N SER A 112 4.69 17.16 -6.95
CA SER A 112 3.45 17.78 -6.48
C SER A 112 2.85 18.76 -7.48
N MET A 113 3.71 19.48 -8.22
CA MET A 113 3.31 20.40 -9.27
C MET A 113 2.69 19.66 -10.47
N CYS A 114 3.18 18.48 -10.81
CA CYS A 114 2.76 17.72 -11.98
C CYS A 114 1.64 16.70 -11.72
N ARG A 115 1.16 16.59 -10.48
CA ARG A 115 0.05 15.68 -10.14
C ARG A 115 -1.21 16.02 -10.96
N PRO A 116 -1.99 15.01 -11.36
CA PRO A 116 -3.33 15.23 -11.89
C PRO A 116 -4.12 16.10 -10.92
N ARG A 117 -4.66 17.22 -11.41
CA ARG A 117 -5.60 18.02 -10.63
C ARG A 117 -6.94 17.34 -10.72
N HIS A 118 -7.50 17.00 -9.56
CA HIS A 118 -8.94 16.77 -9.50
C HIS A 118 -9.58 18.16 -9.59
N GLU A 119 -10.07 18.52 -10.78
CA GLU A 119 -10.86 19.73 -10.91
C GLU A 119 -12.18 19.49 -10.16
N PRO A 120 -12.49 20.28 -9.11
CA PRO A 120 -13.82 20.20 -8.54
C PRO A 120 -14.80 20.57 -9.66
N ALA A 121 -15.68 19.63 -10.01
CA ALA A 121 -16.78 19.95 -10.90
C ALA A 121 -17.53 21.19 -10.35
N ALA A 122 -17.99 22.07 -11.25
CA ALA A 122 -18.76 23.25 -10.88
C ALA A 122 -19.80 22.88 -9.81
N LYS A 123 -19.78 23.59 -8.65
CA LYS A 123 -20.57 23.32 -7.42
C LYS A 123 -21.68 22.29 -7.68
N ALA A 124 -21.32 21.01 -7.59
CA ALA A 124 -22.31 19.96 -7.68
C ALA A 124 -23.22 20.16 -6.46
N VAL A 125 -24.52 20.27 -6.70
CA VAL A 125 -25.50 20.05 -5.65
C VAL A 125 -25.16 18.67 -5.10
N ALA A 126 -24.88 18.55 -3.80
CA ALA A 126 -24.59 17.27 -3.16
C ALA A 126 -25.59 16.24 -3.68
N GLY A 127 -25.09 15.22 -4.39
CA GLY A 127 -25.94 14.20 -4.99
C GLY A 127 -26.83 13.62 -3.90
N ALA A 128 -28.14 13.56 -4.14
CA ALA A 128 -29.04 12.88 -3.21
C ALA A 128 -28.57 11.42 -3.05
N PRO A 129 -28.78 10.80 -1.87
CA PRO A 129 -28.37 9.41 -1.67
C PRO A 129 -28.95 8.48 -2.75
N GLY A 130 -28.06 7.88 -3.54
CA GLY A 130 -28.40 6.94 -4.62
C GLY A 130 -28.22 5.47 -4.25
N GLU A 131 -28.56 4.60 -5.21
CA GLU A 131 -28.23 3.17 -5.18
C GLU A 131 -26.74 2.95 -5.51
N VAL A 132 -26.04 2.23 -4.66
CA VAL A 132 -24.61 1.92 -4.83
C VAL A 132 -24.40 0.42 -4.88
N MET A 133 -23.83 -0.04 -6.00
CA MET A 133 -23.43 -1.43 -6.20
C MET A 133 -21.93 -1.58 -5.90
N LEU A 134 -21.59 -2.40 -4.90
CA LEU A 134 -20.21 -2.74 -4.58
C LEU A 134 -19.88 -4.13 -5.11
N VAL A 135 -18.76 -4.27 -5.81
CA VAL A 135 -18.21 -5.56 -6.27
C VAL A 135 -17.00 -5.93 -5.42
N GLY A 136 -17.11 -7.07 -4.74
CA GLY A 136 -16.18 -7.56 -3.73
C GLY A 136 -16.65 -7.19 -2.32
N ALA A 137 -16.73 -8.17 -1.43
CA ALA A 137 -17.10 -8.10 -0.03
C ALA A 137 -15.89 -8.24 0.91
N GLY A 138 -14.69 -7.88 0.43
CA GLY A 138 -13.50 -7.74 1.28
C GLY A 138 -13.62 -6.56 2.25
N VAL A 139 -12.73 -6.50 3.25
CA VAL A 139 -12.83 -5.50 4.33
C VAL A 139 -12.86 -4.05 3.86
N VAL A 140 -12.19 -3.73 2.73
CA VAL A 140 -12.24 -2.39 2.13
C VAL A 140 -13.69 -2.02 1.80
N ASN A 141 -14.37 -2.84 1.00
CA ASN A 141 -15.75 -2.58 0.61
C ASN A 141 -16.76 -2.75 1.74
N LEU A 142 -16.52 -3.62 2.73
CA LEU A 142 -17.40 -3.70 3.90
C LEU A 142 -17.35 -2.40 4.74
N VAL A 143 -16.17 -1.81 4.91
CA VAL A 143 -16.03 -0.51 5.59
C VAL A 143 -16.57 0.64 4.75
N THR A 144 -16.38 0.58 3.42
CA THR A 144 -17.01 1.51 2.47
C THR A 144 -18.53 1.44 2.54
N ALA A 145 -19.12 0.24 2.51
CA ALA A 145 -20.55 0.02 2.64
C ALA A 145 -21.11 0.65 3.92
N LEU A 146 -20.40 0.49 5.06
CA LEU A 146 -20.84 1.08 6.33
C LEU A 146 -20.86 2.61 6.26
N THR A 147 -19.83 3.18 5.65
CA THR A 147 -19.72 4.64 5.45
C THR A 147 -20.84 5.14 4.54
N LEU A 148 -21.11 4.46 3.43
CA LEU A 148 -22.18 4.81 2.49
C LEU A 148 -23.58 4.67 3.11
N CYS A 149 -23.86 3.59 3.86
CA CYS A 149 -25.12 3.44 4.60
C CYS A 149 -25.31 4.57 5.61
N ARG A 150 -24.27 4.96 6.36
CA ARG A 150 -24.33 6.11 7.30
C ARG A 150 -24.64 7.44 6.61
N ARG A 151 -24.30 7.57 5.32
CA ARG A 151 -24.62 8.74 4.49
C ARG A 151 -25.94 8.60 3.73
N GLY A 152 -26.71 7.56 4.00
CA GLY A 152 -28.07 7.37 3.49
C GLY A 152 -28.16 6.65 2.14
N HIS A 153 -27.04 6.18 1.58
CA HIS A 153 -27.07 5.43 0.32
C HIS A 153 -27.71 4.05 0.50
N ARG A 154 -28.38 3.57 -0.55
CA ARG A 154 -28.90 2.19 -0.62
C ARG A 154 -27.83 1.29 -1.20
N VAL A 155 -27.36 0.33 -0.40
CA VAL A 155 -26.14 -0.42 -0.70
C VAL A 155 -26.45 -1.88 -1.05
N SER A 156 -25.89 -2.36 -2.17
CA SER A 156 -25.89 -3.78 -2.55
C SER A 156 -24.47 -4.25 -2.78
N VAL A 157 -24.07 -5.34 -2.12
CA VAL A 157 -22.72 -5.92 -2.22
C VAL A 157 -22.80 -7.25 -2.95
N TYR A 158 -22.00 -7.40 -4.00
CA TYR A 158 -21.88 -8.61 -4.82
C TYR A 158 -20.50 -9.22 -4.63
N ASP A 159 -20.43 -10.51 -4.32
CA ASP A 159 -19.17 -11.24 -4.24
C ASP A 159 -19.32 -12.67 -4.79
N ARG A 160 -18.28 -13.14 -5.47
CA ARG A 160 -18.16 -14.50 -6.00
C ARG A 160 -18.06 -15.57 -4.90
N MET A 161 -17.60 -15.21 -3.70
CA MET A 161 -17.42 -16.16 -2.60
C MET A 161 -18.76 -16.58 -1.98
N ALA A 162 -18.76 -17.73 -1.30
CA ALA A 162 -19.86 -18.12 -0.43
C ALA A 162 -19.94 -17.22 0.82
N ASP A 163 -21.13 -17.10 1.41
CA ASP A 163 -21.34 -16.32 2.64
C ASP A 163 -20.37 -16.77 3.76
N PRO A 164 -19.45 -15.90 4.21
CA PRO A 164 -18.40 -16.27 5.16
C PRO A 164 -18.95 -16.61 6.56
N ARG A 165 -20.24 -16.40 6.81
CA ARG A 165 -20.91 -16.75 8.08
C ARG A 165 -21.36 -18.21 8.13
N ARG A 166 -21.54 -18.88 6.99
CA ARG A 166 -22.17 -20.21 6.91
C ARG A 166 -21.24 -21.40 7.11
N GLY A 167 -20.03 -21.19 7.66
CA GLY A 167 -19.09 -22.25 8.08
C GLY A 167 -18.34 -22.95 6.93
N ASP A 168 -19.00 -23.14 5.79
CA ASP A 168 -18.44 -23.77 4.61
C ASP A 168 -18.04 -22.69 3.59
N THR A 169 -16.77 -22.31 3.59
CA THR A 169 -16.18 -21.60 2.44
C THR A 169 -15.47 -22.64 1.58
N PRO A 170 -16.17 -23.33 0.66
CA PRO A 170 -15.49 -24.15 -0.34
C PRO A 170 -14.49 -23.25 -1.07
N HIS A 171 -13.26 -23.75 -1.24
CA HIS A 171 -12.14 -23.04 -1.86
C HIS A 171 -11.59 -21.86 -1.05
N ALA A 172 -10.93 -22.14 0.08
CA ALA A 172 -10.24 -21.13 0.89
C ALA A 172 -9.20 -20.31 0.10
N GLU A 173 -8.64 -20.88 -0.96
CA GLU A 173 -7.76 -20.24 -1.95
C GLU A 173 -8.46 -19.13 -2.75
N ARG A 174 -9.79 -19.18 -2.90
CA ARG A 174 -10.60 -18.17 -3.60
C ARG A 174 -11.13 -17.07 -2.67
N ALA A 175 -10.93 -17.18 -1.35
CA ALA A 175 -11.43 -16.25 -0.34
C ALA A 175 -10.68 -14.89 -0.28
N GLY A 176 -9.73 -14.66 -1.21
CA GLY A 176 -9.00 -13.42 -1.35
C GLY A 176 -8.16 -13.04 -0.12
N ALA A 177 -7.92 -11.74 0.06
CA ALA A 177 -7.04 -11.24 1.12
C ALA A 177 -7.75 -11.04 2.48
N THR A 178 -9.08 -11.01 2.56
CA THR A 178 -9.78 -10.76 3.84
C THR A 178 -10.09 -12.07 4.54
N PHE A 179 -10.69 -13.00 3.81
CA PHE A 179 -11.15 -14.28 4.35
C PHE A 179 -10.18 -15.44 4.06
N GLY A 180 -9.20 -15.23 3.16
CA GLY A 180 -8.09 -16.17 2.94
C GLY A 180 -6.96 -16.05 3.98
N GLY A 181 -6.15 -17.10 4.10
CA GLY A 181 -5.07 -17.18 5.09
C GLY A 181 -5.57 -17.60 6.49
N ARG A 182 -5.43 -16.69 7.48
CA ARG A 182 -5.84 -16.90 8.89
C ARG A 182 -6.60 -15.70 9.42
N ASP A 183 -7.37 -15.94 10.48
CA ASP A 183 -8.22 -14.95 11.14
C ASP A 183 -7.38 -13.96 11.98
N ALA A 184 -6.56 -13.13 11.32
CA ALA A 184 -5.59 -12.26 11.99
C ALA A 184 -5.23 -11.06 11.13
N ARG A 185 -5.37 -9.85 11.68
CA ARG A 185 -4.85 -8.62 11.08
C ARG A 185 -4.23 -7.71 12.14
N ILE A 186 -3.22 -6.96 11.70
CA ILE A 186 -2.57 -5.90 12.47
C ILE A 186 -2.83 -4.58 11.75
N PHE A 187 -3.10 -3.55 12.52
CA PHE A 187 -3.02 -2.16 12.12
C PHE A 187 -1.73 -1.54 12.68
N SER A 188 -1.00 -0.79 11.86
CA SER A 188 0.13 0.04 12.30
C SER A 188 0.38 1.18 11.31
N TYR A 189 1.08 2.25 11.72
CA TYR A 189 1.31 3.40 10.84
C TYR A 189 2.19 3.11 9.61
N ASN A 190 2.99 2.05 9.63
CA ASN A 190 3.83 1.67 8.49
C ASN A 190 3.36 0.41 7.75
N GLU A 191 2.09 0.02 7.92
CA GLU A 191 1.50 -0.96 7.00
C GLU A 191 1.64 -0.45 5.56
N SER A 192 2.04 -1.33 4.65
CA SER A 192 2.12 -1.07 3.19
C SER A 192 3.18 -0.11 2.70
N ARG A 193 4.22 0.16 3.48
CA ARG A 193 5.35 0.93 2.94
C ARG A 193 5.97 0.26 1.71
N HIS A 194 6.50 1.10 0.83
CA HIS A 194 7.20 0.65 -0.36
C HIS A 194 8.37 -0.28 -0.01
N HIS A 195 8.41 -1.46 -0.63
CA HIS A 195 9.37 -2.50 -0.28
C HIS A 195 10.76 -2.33 -0.93
N LEU A 196 10.84 -1.58 -2.04
CA LEU A 196 12.14 -1.26 -2.66
C LEU A 196 12.92 -0.17 -1.91
N ALA A 197 12.34 0.98 -1.55
CA ALA A 197 13.08 2.09 -0.93
C ALA A 197 12.69 2.31 0.55
N CYS A 198 13.62 1.97 1.45
CA CYS A 198 13.46 2.17 2.89
C CYS A 198 14.30 3.34 3.44
N SER A 199 15.02 4.08 2.58
CA SER A 199 15.93 5.15 3.00
C SER A 199 16.17 6.15 1.85
N PRO A 200 16.37 7.46 2.13
CA PRO A 200 16.87 8.44 1.15
C PRO A 200 18.27 8.12 0.61
N LEU A 201 19.00 7.22 1.26
CA LEU A 201 20.28 6.66 0.81
C LEU A 201 20.11 5.31 0.09
N TYR A 202 18.88 4.85 -0.12
CA TYR A 202 18.64 3.68 -0.96
C TYR A 202 18.98 4.05 -2.39
N THR A 203 20.14 3.62 -2.85
CA THR A 203 20.38 3.41 -4.26
C THR A 203 19.83 2.03 -4.60
N PRO A 204 19.06 1.85 -5.69
CA PRO A 204 18.87 0.53 -6.25
C PRO A 204 20.28 0.06 -6.61
N ARG A 205 20.94 -0.69 -5.71
CA ARG A 205 22.14 -1.43 -6.11
C ARG A 205 21.73 -2.29 -7.30
N ASP A 206 22.72 -2.66 -8.11
CA ASP A 206 22.66 -3.52 -9.31
C ASP A 206 22.03 -4.93 -9.08
N THR A 207 21.26 -5.13 -8.02
CA THR A 207 20.65 -6.39 -7.62
C THR A 207 19.16 -6.37 -7.96
N PRO A 208 18.74 -7.10 -8.99
CA PRO A 208 17.35 -7.13 -9.43
C PRO A 208 16.52 -8.03 -8.49
N ARG A 209 16.15 -7.51 -7.32
CA ARG A 209 15.54 -8.30 -6.22
C ARG A 209 14.21 -8.94 -6.62
N PHE A 210 13.44 -8.31 -7.51
CA PHE A 210 12.22 -8.87 -8.08
C PHE A 210 12.47 -9.77 -9.31
N ARG A 211 13.74 -10.07 -9.63
CA ARG A 211 14.14 -11.07 -10.62
C ARG A 211 14.83 -12.28 -10.00
N LEU A 212 14.99 -12.28 -8.67
CA LEU A 212 15.61 -13.36 -7.91
C LEU A 212 14.55 -14.13 -7.12
N ARG A 213 14.80 -15.43 -6.93
CA ARG A 213 14.01 -16.29 -6.03
C ARG A 213 14.21 -15.89 -4.56
N ILE A 214 13.24 -16.23 -3.70
CA ILE A 214 13.35 -16.06 -2.24
C ILE A 214 14.64 -16.71 -1.68
N SER A 215 15.04 -17.86 -2.21
CA SER A 215 16.29 -18.55 -1.84
C SER A 215 17.59 -17.81 -2.17
N ARG A 216 17.52 -16.74 -2.98
CA ARG A 216 18.64 -15.88 -3.34
C ARG A 216 18.40 -14.43 -2.90
N ASP A 217 17.71 -14.25 -1.78
CA ASP A 217 17.34 -12.94 -1.25
C ASP A 217 16.57 -12.08 -2.28
N GLY A 218 15.66 -12.73 -3.01
CA GLY A 218 14.75 -12.07 -3.93
C GLY A 218 13.29 -12.15 -3.47
N TRP A 219 12.38 -11.77 -4.37
CA TRP A 219 10.94 -11.70 -4.12
C TRP A 219 10.12 -12.71 -4.90
N LEU A 220 10.73 -13.47 -5.82
CA LEU A 220 9.99 -14.40 -6.67
C LEU A 220 9.76 -15.76 -6.00
N SER A 221 8.53 -16.27 -6.09
CA SER A 221 8.21 -17.66 -5.74
C SER A 221 8.52 -18.65 -6.88
N ARG A 222 8.66 -18.16 -8.11
CA ARG A 222 8.98 -18.96 -9.30
C ARG A 222 10.16 -18.37 -10.07
N ASP A 223 10.71 -19.13 -11.02
CA ASP A 223 11.85 -18.66 -11.83
C ASP A 223 11.42 -17.53 -12.76
N TYR A 224 12.24 -16.48 -12.84
CA TYR A 224 11.97 -15.28 -13.64
C TYR A 224 11.77 -15.63 -15.13
N GLU A 225 12.55 -16.59 -15.62
CA GLU A 225 12.52 -17.08 -16.99
C GLU A 225 11.18 -17.74 -17.36
N THR A 226 10.44 -18.24 -16.37
CA THR A 226 9.12 -18.87 -16.58
C THR A 226 7.96 -17.88 -16.54
N MET A 227 8.23 -16.62 -16.16
CA MET A 227 7.19 -15.60 -16.02
C MET A 227 6.74 -15.06 -17.38
N SER A 228 5.47 -14.68 -17.45
CA SER A 228 4.87 -14.11 -18.67
C SER A 228 5.43 -12.73 -19.00
N ASN A 229 5.20 -12.25 -20.22
CA ASN A 229 5.55 -10.87 -20.59
C ASN A 229 4.83 -9.83 -19.72
N ALA A 230 3.59 -10.12 -19.28
CA ALA A 230 2.85 -9.22 -18.40
C ALA A 230 3.51 -9.12 -17.01
N ASP A 231 3.94 -10.25 -16.45
CA ASP A 231 4.66 -10.30 -15.19
C ASP A 231 5.97 -9.51 -15.22
N ARG A 232 6.77 -9.72 -16.27
CA ARG A 232 8.05 -9.04 -16.44
C ARG A 232 7.87 -7.54 -16.58
N ARG A 233 6.85 -7.09 -17.32
CA ARG A 233 6.49 -5.66 -17.40
C ARG A 233 6.08 -5.09 -16.05
N TRP A 234 5.31 -5.84 -15.25
CA TRP A 234 4.94 -5.41 -13.90
C TRP A 234 6.18 -5.23 -13.01
N ILE A 235 7.14 -6.17 -13.09
CA ILE A 235 8.43 -6.07 -12.39
C ILE A 235 9.24 -4.88 -12.88
N ASP A 236 9.34 -4.68 -14.20
CA ASP A 236 10.07 -3.55 -14.79
C ASP A 236 9.47 -2.21 -14.33
N GLN A 237 8.14 -2.10 -14.24
CA GLN A 237 7.48 -0.91 -13.68
C GLN A 237 7.82 -0.69 -12.21
N LEU A 238 7.82 -1.75 -11.39
CA LEU A 238 8.16 -1.66 -9.97
C LEU A 238 9.61 -1.18 -9.79
N GLU A 239 10.54 -1.79 -10.53
CA GLU A 239 11.97 -1.47 -10.47
C GLU A 239 12.30 -0.07 -11.05
N GLN A 240 11.37 0.53 -11.80
CA GLN A 240 11.50 1.91 -12.31
C GLN A 240 11.14 3.00 -11.29
N VAL A 241 10.52 2.65 -10.16
CA VAL A 241 10.19 3.64 -9.12
C VAL A 241 11.50 4.14 -8.48
N PRO A 242 11.87 5.42 -8.63
CA PRO A 242 13.07 5.96 -8.05
C PRO A 242 12.89 6.09 -6.53
N PRO A 243 13.98 5.94 -5.75
CA PRO A 243 13.92 5.95 -4.29
C PRO A 243 13.22 7.17 -3.68
N TRP A 244 13.43 8.36 -4.24
CA TRP A 244 12.80 9.59 -3.73
C TRP A 244 11.27 9.55 -3.85
N ALA A 245 10.74 8.99 -4.94
CA ALA A 245 9.31 8.85 -5.16
C ALA A 245 8.73 7.77 -4.24
N ALA A 246 9.41 6.63 -4.11
CA ALA A 246 9.01 5.58 -3.18
C ALA A 246 8.95 6.07 -1.71
N LEU A 247 9.86 6.96 -1.29
CA LEU A 247 9.81 7.61 0.02
C LEU A 247 8.62 8.56 0.15
N LEU A 248 8.36 9.37 -0.87
CA LEU A 248 7.19 10.26 -0.91
C LEU A 248 5.89 9.46 -0.81
N TYR A 249 5.77 8.38 -1.58
CA TYR A 249 4.63 7.46 -1.55
C TYR A 249 4.49 6.80 -0.18
N GLY A 250 5.60 6.40 0.43
CA GLY A 250 5.62 5.90 1.81
C GLY A 250 5.09 6.91 2.83
N ASN A 251 5.39 8.19 2.67
CA ASN A 251 4.85 9.27 3.53
C ASN A 251 3.34 9.45 3.33
N ASP A 252 2.84 9.41 2.09
CA ASP A 252 1.41 9.47 1.80
C ASP A 252 0.67 8.30 2.46
N ILE A 253 1.19 7.08 2.34
CA ILE A 253 0.67 5.86 2.98
C ILE A 253 0.62 6.01 4.51
N VAL A 254 1.68 6.52 5.13
CA VAL A 254 1.72 6.78 6.58
C VAL A 254 0.67 7.83 6.96
N GLY A 255 0.48 8.87 6.15
CA GLY A 255 -0.56 9.88 6.31
C GLY A 255 -1.96 9.27 6.35
N PHE A 256 -2.28 8.42 5.37
CA PHE A 256 -3.57 7.72 5.30
C PHE A 256 -3.75 6.67 6.40
N ASN A 257 -2.68 6.00 6.84
CA ASN A 257 -2.73 5.11 8.00
C ASN A 257 -3.06 5.90 9.28
N ARG A 258 -2.44 7.07 9.49
CA ARG A 258 -2.74 7.94 10.65
C ARG A 258 -4.19 8.44 10.61
N GLN A 259 -4.69 8.86 9.45
CA GLN A 259 -6.10 9.22 9.27
C GLN A 259 -7.01 8.02 9.62
N SER A 260 -6.71 6.85 9.05
CA SER A 260 -7.47 5.62 9.29
C SER A 260 -7.44 5.19 10.74
N HIS A 261 -6.36 5.42 11.49
CA HIS A 261 -6.33 5.12 12.92
C HIS A 261 -7.41 5.90 13.69
N ARG A 262 -7.58 7.19 13.38
CA ARG A 262 -8.61 8.04 14.00
C ARG A 262 -10.00 7.51 13.66
N LEU A 263 -10.23 7.21 12.38
CA LEU A 263 -11.50 6.69 11.88
C LEU A 263 -11.82 5.28 12.43
N TRP A 264 -10.83 4.40 12.57
CA TRP A 264 -10.98 3.10 13.21
C TRP A 264 -11.44 3.25 14.66
N ARG A 265 -10.81 4.16 15.42
CA ARG A 265 -11.22 4.45 16.80
C ARG A 265 -12.64 4.99 16.89
N GLU A 266 -13.03 5.89 15.98
CA GLU A 266 -14.40 6.37 15.88
C GLU A 266 -15.37 5.22 15.60
N LEU A 267 -15.08 4.40 14.58
CA LEU A 267 -15.90 3.26 14.20
C LEU A 267 -16.09 2.26 15.34
N PHE A 268 -15.02 1.93 16.07
CA PHE A 268 -15.09 1.05 17.25
C PHE A 268 -15.86 1.67 18.42
N SER A 269 -15.84 3.00 18.55
CA SER A 269 -16.63 3.71 19.55
C SER A 269 -18.11 3.75 19.20
N LEU A 270 -18.44 3.91 17.92
CA LEU A 270 -19.83 3.98 17.43
C LEU A 270 -20.49 2.60 17.38
N TYR A 271 -19.72 1.57 17.02
CA TYR A 271 -20.19 0.20 16.84
C TYR A 271 -19.32 -0.78 17.62
N PRO A 272 -19.34 -0.74 18.97
CA PRO A 272 -18.54 -1.62 19.80
C PRO A 272 -18.88 -3.11 19.59
N GLU A 273 -20.07 -3.43 19.07
CA GLU A 273 -20.45 -4.79 18.70
C GLU A 273 -19.55 -5.42 17.63
N LEU A 274 -18.87 -4.59 16.81
CA LEU A 274 -17.95 -5.09 15.79
C LEU A 274 -16.74 -5.80 16.40
N LEU A 275 -16.38 -5.46 17.64
CA LEU A 275 -15.24 -6.03 18.36
C LEU A 275 -15.59 -7.27 19.19
N ARG A 276 -16.87 -7.69 19.21
CA ARG A 276 -17.28 -8.91 19.93
C ARG A 276 -16.59 -10.12 19.33
N GLU A 277 -15.91 -10.87 20.19
CA GLU A 277 -15.23 -12.13 19.82
C GLU A 277 -14.15 -11.99 18.73
N THR A 278 -13.69 -10.77 18.45
CA THR A 278 -12.62 -10.54 17.46
C THR A 278 -11.23 -10.54 18.08
N HIS A 279 -11.10 -10.89 19.36
CA HIS A 279 -9.86 -10.81 20.13
C HIS A 279 -9.09 -9.50 19.88
N HIS A 280 -9.81 -8.38 19.91
CA HIS A 280 -9.21 -7.08 19.66
C HIS A 280 -8.22 -6.71 20.77
N VAL A 281 -7.00 -6.36 20.38
CA VAL A 281 -5.94 -5.89 21.28
C VAL A 281 -5.48 -4.52 20.80
N GLY A 282 -5.78 -3.48 21.58
CA GLY A 282 -5.48 -2.07 21.27
C GLY A 282 -4.00 -1.67 21.47
N ARG A 283 -3.08 -2.62 21.40
CA ARG A 283 -1.64 -2.43 21.59
C ARG A 283 -0.87 -3.26 20.57
N LEU A 284 0.35 -2.85 20.25
CA LEU A 284 1.22 -3.55 19.32
C LEU A 284 2.68 -3.45 19.76
N LEU A 285 3.36 -4.60 19.82
CA LEU A 285 4.80 -4.65 20.04
C LEU A 285 5.54 -4.88 18.72
N ARG A 286 6.69 -4.23 18.57
CA ARG A 286 7.69 -4.57 17.55
C ARG A 286 8.89 -5.21 18.20
N ILE A 287 9.30 -6.37 17.73
CA ILE A 287 10.47 -7.10 18.25
C ILE A 287 11.61 -7.08 17.24
N TYR A 288 12.84 -6.94 17.76
CA TYR A 288 14.05 -6.75 16.98
C TYR A 288 15.13 -7.74 17.37
N PRO A 289 15.86 -8.33 16.40
CA PRO A 289 16.85 -9.37 16.65
C PRO A 289 18.23 -8.82 17.02
N SER A 290 18.47 -7.51 16.85
CA SER A 290 19.74 -6.87 17.18
C SER A 290 19.55 -5.45 17.68
N GLU A 291 20.49 -4.99 18.51
CA GLU A 291 20.49 -3.63 19.05
C GLU A 291 20.61 -2.56 17.95
N ALA A 292 21.35 -2.85 16.87
CA ALA A 292 21.45 -1.97 15.71
C ALA A 292 20.09 -1.79 15.01
N SER A 293 19.35 -2.89 14.80
CA SER A 293 18.01 -2.83 14.20
C SER A 293 17.00 -2.14 15.11
N LEU A 294 17.12 -2.32 16.43
CA LEU A 294 16.30 -1.63 17.42
C LEU A 294 16.52 -0.11 17.38
N ARG A 295 17.78 0.35 17.40
CA ARG A 295 18.12 1.79 17.35
C ARG A 295 17.62 2.43 16.06
N SER A 296 17.86 1.80 14.92
CA SER A 296 17.37 2.29 13.62
C SER A 296 15.85 2.40 13.60
N ALA A 297 15.15 1.41 14.17
CA ALA A 297 13.70 1.44 14.24
C ALA A 297 13.14 2.45 15.25
N GLN A 298 13.82 2.70 16.36
CA GLN A 298 13.42 3.76 17.30
C GLN A 298 13.32 5.11 16.58
N THR A 299 14.35 5.46 15.80
CA THR A 299 14.34 6.69 14.98
C THR A 299 13.20 6.65 13.96
N ALA A 300 13.10 5.59 13.17
CA ALA A 300 12.11 5.50 12.09
C ALA A 300 10.65 5.50 12.58
N GLU A 301 10.35 4.85 13.72
CA GLU A 301 9.01 4.83 14.32
C GLU A 301 8.69 6.17 15.01
N ALA A 302 9.69 6.87 15.57
CA ALA A 302 9.53 8.21 16.14
C ALA A 302 9.24 9.26 15.05
N GLU A 303 9.96 9.23 13.93
CA GLU A 303 9.75 10.13 12.79
C GLU A 303 8.31 10.07 12.26
N ILE A 304 7.70 8.89 12.28
CA ILE A 304 6.31 8.69 11.86
C ILE A 304 5.31 8.77 13.01
N GLY A 305 5.74 9.21 14.20
CA GLY A 305 4.87 9.38 15.37
C GLY A 305 4.18 8.10 15.81
N ALA A 306 4.77 6.94 15.51
CA ALA A 306 4.26 5.63 15.92
C ALA A 306 4.87 5.16 17.23
N LEU A 307 6.09 5.61 17.59
CA LEU A 307 6.75 5.18 18.81
C LEU A 307 5.99 5.65 20.07
N ILE A 308 5.62 4.70 20.93
CA ILE A 308 5.11 4.98 22.29
C ILE A 308 6.26 4.89 23.30
N GLY A 309 7.13 3.90 23.15
CA GLY A 309 8.34 3.79 23.97
C GLY A 309 9.11 2.48 23.76
N THR A 310 10.28 2.39 24.39
CA THR A 310 11.11 1.18 24.38
C THR A 310 10.71 0.25 25.53
N VAL A 311 10.67 -1.06 25.29
CA VAL A 311 10.36 -2.08 26.29
C VAL A 311 11.64 -2.86 26.62
N PRO A 312 12.18 -2.73 27.85
CA PRO A 312 13.32 -3.53 28.30
C PRO A 312 13.01 -5.03 28.28
N LEU A 313 14.00 -5.88 28.00
CA LEU A 313 13.83 -7.33 27.89
C LEU A 313 13.26 -7.97 29.16
N THR A 314 13.67 -7.50 30.35
CA THR A 314 13.13 -7.97 31.63
C THR A 314 11.62 -7.76 31.72
N ARG A 315 11.18 -6.53 31.40
CA ARG A 315 9.76 -6.16 31.36
C ARG A 315 9.00 -6.87 30.24
N LEU A 316 9.63 -7.10 29.09
CA LEU A 316 9.03 -7.87 27.99
C LEU A 316 8.78 -9.31 28.42
N ARG A 317 9.75 -9.95 29.07
CA ARG A 317 9.64 -11.32 29.59
C ARG A 317 8.53 -11.46 30.63
N GLU A 318 8.42 -10.49 31.54
CA GLU A 318 7.35 -10.45 32.54
C GLU A 318 5.96 -10.30 31.92
N ARG A 319 5.84 -9.43 30.91
CA ARG A 319 4.56 -9.14 30.22
C ARG A 319 4.14 -10.25 29.27
N GLU A 320 5.09 -10.84 28.57
CA GLU A 320 4.88 -11.85 27.52
C GLU A 320 5.76 -13.08 27.77
N PRO A 321 5.42 -13.94 28.77
CA PRO A 321 6.21 -15.12 29.10
C PRO A 321 6.40 -16.08 27.91
N ALA A 322 5.49 -16.05 26.94
CA ALA A 322 5.59 -16.80 25.69
C ALA A 322 6.88 -16.52 24.89
N LEU A 323 7.51 -15.36 25.09
CA LEU A 323 8.76 -14.96 24.45
C LEU A 323 10.02 -15.34 25.27
N GLY A 324 9.85 -15.97 26.43
CA GLY A 324 10.93 -16.22 27.38
C GLY A 324 12.09 -17.04 26.81
N SER A 325 11.82 -18.10 26.04
CA SER A 325 12.88 -18.91 25.40
C SER A 325 13.59 -18.11 24.31
N ALA A 326 12.85 -17.45 23.41
CA ALA A 326 13.42 -16.60 22.36
C ALA A 326 14.30 -15.46 22.92
N ILE A 327 13.95 -14.89 24.07
CA ILE A 327 14.79 -13.90 24.77
C ILE A 327 16.07 -14.57 25.29
N ASN A 328 15.95 -15.72 25.96
CA ASN A 328 17.10 -16.43 26.53
C ASN A 328 18.10 -16.92 25.48
N GLU A 329 17.60 -17.30 24.30
CA GLU A 329 18.39 -17.77 23.16
C GLU A 329 18.93 -16.62 22.30
N GLY A 330 18.66 -15.36 22.69
CA GLY A 330 19.16 -14.18 21.99
C GLY A 330 18.52 -13.96 20.61
N ALA A 331 17.32 -14.49 20.36
CA ALA A 331 16.53 -14.18 19.17
C ALA A 331 15.88 -12.80 19.24
N ILE A 332 15.70 -12.27 20.45
CA ILE A 332 15.13 -10.93 20.69
C ILE A 332 16.13 -10.09 21.47
N ALA A 333 16.63 -9.03 20.82
CA ALA A 333 17.52 -8.04 21.44
C ALA A 333 16.76 -6.87 22.09
N GLY A 334 15.52 -6.62 21.66
CA GLY A 334 14.66 -5.62 22.29
C GLY A 334 13.34 -5.43 21.58
N ALA A 335 12.48 -4.61 22.19
CA ALA A 335 11.15 -4.33 21.66
C ALA A 335 10.74 -2.86 21.81
N LEU A 336 9.83 -2.43 20.92
CA LEU A 336 9.18 -1.13 20.96
C LEU A 336 7.67 -1.31 21.14
N ASP A 337 7.08 -0.47 21.99
CA ASP A 337 5.62 -0.27 22.03
C ASP A 337 5.29 0.81 20.98
N VAL A 338 4.34 0.52 20.10
CA VAL A 338 3.99 1.40 18.98
C VAL A 338 2.48 1.55 18.80
N GLN A 339 2.08 2.64 18.16
CA GLN A 339 0.70 2.87 17.72
C GLN A 339 0.25 1.75 16.79
N GLY A 340 -0.73 0.98 17.25
CA GLY A 340 -1.22 -0.17 16.52
C GLY A 340 -2.20 -0.99 17.33
N PHE A 341 -2.90 -1.88 16.64
CA PHE A 341 -3.81 -2.85 17.25
C PHE A 341 -3.86 -4.12 16.40
N SER A 342 -4.44 -5.19 16.94
CA SER A 342 -4.80 -6.36 16.15
C SER A 342 -6.24 -6.78 16.38
N LEU A 343 -6.79 -7.54 15.43
CA LEU A 343 -8.05 -8.26 15.59
C LEU A 343 -8.09 -9.49 14.69
N ASN A 344 -9.03 -10.38 15.00
CA ASN A 344 -9.45 -11.49 14.16
C ASN A 344 -10.39 -10.94 13.07
N ILE A 345 -9.85 -10.78 11.86
CA ILE A 345 -10.47 -10.11 10.72
C ILE A 345 -11.73 -10.79 10.18
N VAL A 346 -11.77 -12.11 10.11
CA VAL A 346 -12.93 -12.88 9.66
C VAL A 346 -14.06 -12.68 10.64
N SER A 347 -13.78 -12.78 11.93
CA SER A 347 -14.74 -12.54 13.01
C SER A 347 -15.27 -11.10 12.98
N PHE A 348 -14.38 -10.11 12.83
CA PHE A 348 -14.76 -8.71 12.63
C PHE A 348 -15.65 -8.51 11.39
N CYS A 349 -15.30 -9.09 10.25
CA CYS A 349 -16.06 -8.93 9.01
C CYS A 349 -17.44 -9.61 9.10
N ARG A 350 -17.58 -10.74 9.81
CA ARG A 350 -18.88 -11.36 10.08
C ARG A 350 -19.79 -10.43 10.88
N ASN A 351 -19.26 -9.80 11.93
CA ASN A 351 -20.00 -8.79 12.71
C ASN A 351 -20.39 -7.60 11.84
N LEU A 352 -19.48 -7.14 10.97
CA LEU A 352 -19.70 -6.02 10.07
C LEU A 352 -20.78 -6.32 9.02
N ILE A 353 -20.77 -7.52 8.41
CA ILE A 353 -21.84 -7.97 7.50
C ILE A 353 -23.19 -7.95 8.23
N GLY A 354 -23.26 -8.50 9.45
CA GLY A 354 -24.50 -8.49 10.23
C GLY A 354 -24.98 -7.08 10.61
N LEU A 355 -24.06 -6.14 10.88
CA LEU A 355 -24.41 -4.73 11.09
C LEU A 355 -24.96 -4.09 9.81
N LEU A 356 -24.31 -4.33 8.67
CA LEU A 356 -24.70 -3.77 7.38
C LEU A 356 -26.11 -4.21 6.96
N GLU A 357 -26.45 -5.48 7.15
CA GLU A 357 -27.81 -5.98 6.89
C GLU A 357 -28.86 -5.28 7.78
N ARG A 358 -28.56 -5.02 9.06
CA ARG A 358 -29.45 -4.25 9.94
C ARG A 358 -29.60 -2.80 9.51
N LEU A 359 -28.59 -2.25 8.82
CA LEU A 359 -28.63 -0.91 8.21
C LEU A 359 -29.27 -0.93 6.81
N GLY A 360 -29.78 -2.07 6.35
CA GLY A 360 -30.51 -2.19 5.09
C GLY A 360 -29.65 -2.53 3.86
N ALA A 361 -28.35 -2.80 4.03
CA ALA A 361 -27.52 -3.27 2.92
C ALA A 361 -27.91 -4.71 2.52
N SER A 362 -27.90 -4.99 1.22
CA SER A 362 -28.17 -6.33 0.67
C SER A 362 -26.88 -7.02 0.23
N PHE A 363 -26.78 -8.32 0.47
CA PHE A 363 -25.63 -9.14 0.07
C PHE A 363 -26.02 -10.21 -0.94
N HIS A 364 -25.25 -10.30 -2.02
CA HIS A 364 -25.41 -11.25 -3.11
C HIS A 364 -24.13 -12.09 -3.21
N TRP A 365 -24.12 -13.21 -2.50
CA TRP A 365 -23.01 -14.17 -2.48
C TRP A 365 -23.07 -15.11 -3.69
N GLN A 366 -21.94 -15.67 -4.10
CA GLN A 366 -21.83 -16.50 -5.31
C GLN A 366 -22.32 -15.78 -6.57
N HIS A 367 -22.08 -14.47 -6.63
CA HIS A 367 -22.40 -13.61 -7.76
C HIS A 367 -21.10 -12.99 -8.28
N GLU A 368 -20.58 -13.55 -9.37
CA GLU A 368 -19.32 -13.14 -9.97
C GLU A 368 -19.55 -12.04 -11.00
N ALA A 369 -18.85 -10.92 -10.82
CA ALA A 369 -18.80 -9.85 -11.79
C ALA A 369 -17.72 -10.15 -12.84
N SER A 370 -18.08 -10.12 -14.12
CA SER A 370 -17.19 -10.48 -15.24
C SER A 370 -16.86 -9.30 -16.14
N GLU A 371 -17.72 -8.28 -16.22
CA GLU A 371 -17.51 -7.14 -17.12
C GLU A 371 -18.12 -5.84 -16.59
N VAL A 372 -17.41 -4.72 -16.81
CA VAL A 372 -17.96 -3.36 -16.68
C VAL A 372 -18.32 -2.85 -18.08
N ARG A 373 -19.60 -2.54 -18.29
CA ARG A 373 -20.12 -2.04 -19.57
C ARG A 373 -20.03 -0.52 -19.61
N HIS A 374 -19.51 0.02 -20.70
CA HIS A 374 -19.47 1.47 -20.93
C HIS A 374 -20.18 1.85 -22.23
N ALA A 375 -20.77 3.05 -22.25
CA ALA A 375 -21.33 3.68 -23.43
C ALA A 375 -20.24 4.09 -24.44
N SER A 376 -20.67 4.57 -25.61
CA SER A 376 -19.76 5.20 -26.58
C SER A 376 -19.09 6.46 -26.03
N SER A 377 -19.77 7.20 -25.13
CA SER A 377 -19.23 8.37 -24.42
C SER A 377 -18.13 8.03 -23.42
N GLY A 378 -17.94 6.75 -23.08
CA GLY A 378 -17.04 6.29 -22.04
C GLY A 378 -17.65 6.24 -20.63
N ALA A 379 -18.90 6.68 -20.45
CA ALA A 379 -19.59 6.54 -19.17
C ALA A 379 -19.93 5.07 -18.84
N VAL A 380 -19.86 4.70 -17.57
CA VAL A 380 -20.23 3.36 -17.08
C VAL A 380 -21.75 3.21 -17.06
N THR A 381 -22.24 2.16 -17.71
CA THR A 381 -23.68 1.89 -17.88
C THR A 381 -24.18 0.76 -16.97
N GLY A 382 -23.28 -0.09 -16.46
CA GLY A 382 -23.62 -1.21 -15.59
C GLY A 382 -22.51 -2.24 -15.50
N ILE A 383 -22.76 -3.28 -14.69
CA ILE A 383 -21.83 -4.39 -14.44
C ILE A 383 -22.53 -5.70 -14.78
N VAL A 384 -21.87 -6.57 -15.54
CA VAL A 384 -22.35 -7.93 -15.83
C VAL A 384 -22.00 -8.82 -14.64
N VAL A 385 -23.02 -9.44 -14.05
CA VAL A 385 -22.92 -10.37 -12.91
C VAL A 385 -23.66 -11.65 -13.25
N ASN A 386 -22.96 -12.78 -13.24
CA ASN A 386 -23.50 -14.08 -13.69
C ASN A 386 -24.26 -13.94 -15.03
N ASP A 387 -23.62 -13.33 -16.02
CA ASP A 387 -24.15 -13.04 -17.38
C ASP A 387 -25.34 -12.09 -17.47
N ALA A 388 -25.80 -11.51 -16.35
CA ALA A 388 -26.87 -10.51 -16.33
C ALA A 388 -26.34 -9.09 -16.07
N LEU A 389 -26.77 -8.12 -16.89
CA LEU A 389 -26.44 -6.72 -16.64
C LEU A 389 -27.19 -6.18 -15.41
N ARG A 390 -26.44 -5.68 -14.43
CA ARG A 390 -26.94 -4.98 -13.25
C ARG A 390 -26.64 -3.50 -13.36
N ARG A 391 -27.60 -2.68 -12.95
CA ARG A 391 -27.53 -1.22 -12.99
C ARG A 391 -27.77 -0.66 -11.58
N ALA A 392 -27.09 0.43 -11.29
CA ALA A 392 -27.19 1.26 -10.09
C ALA A 392 -26.80 2.70 -10.46
N ASP A 393 -27.05 3.66 -9.58
CA ASP A 393 -26.60 5.04 -9.76
C ASP A 393 -25.06 5.10 -9.67
N HIS A 394 -24.50 4.42 -8.68
CA HIS A 394 -23.06 4.38 -8.45
C HIS A 394 -22.52 2.96 -8.36
N TYR A 395 -21.23 2.82 -8.67
CA TYR A 395 -20.52 1.53 -8.64
C TYR A 395 -19.20 1.68 -7.87
N VAL A 396 -18.85 0.69 -7.06
CA VAL A 396 -17.55 0.63 -6.39
C VAL A 396 -16.93 -0.75 -6.61
N LEU A 397 -15.76 -0.78 -7.22
CA LEU A 397 -15.03 -2.00 -7.54
C LEU A 397 -13.86 -2.17 -6.57
N SER A 398 -13.83 -3.27 -5.82
CA SER A 398 -12.65 -3.67 -5.05
C SER A 398 -12.35 -5.16 -5.28
N PRO A 399 -11.79 -5.51 -6.46
CA PRO A 399 -11.67 -6.90 -6.91
C PRO A 399 -10.57 -7.71 -6.18
N GLY A 400 -9.83 -7.10 -5.26
CA GLY A 400 -8.68 -7.75 -4.63
C GLY A 400 -7.62 -8.16 -5.66
N ALA A 401 -7.01 -9.33 -5.47
CA ALA A 401 -5.99 -9.86 -6.39
C ALA A 401 -6.58 -10.52 -7.65
N GLN A 402 -7.90 -10.45 -7.82
CA GLN A 402 -8.64 -10.99 -8.97
C GLN A 402 -8.98 -9.88 -9.98
N ALA A 403 -8.26 -8.76 -9.95
CA ALA A 403 -8.52 -7.61 -10.81
C ALA A 403 -8.48 -7.96 -12.31
N HIS A 404 -7.66 -8.93 -12.71
CA HIS A 404 -7.47 -9.33 -14.10
C HIS A 404 -8.61 -10.19 -14.67
N THR A 405 -9.53 -10.70 -13.84
CA THR A 405 -10.69 -11.47 -14.32
C THR A 405 -11.85 -10.57 -14.76
N LEU A 406 -11.80 -9.28 -14.42
CA LEU A 406 -12.84 -8.30 -14.74
C LEU A 406 -12.50 -7.57 -16.04
N ALA A 407 -13.28 -7.81 -17.09
CA ALA A 407 -13.15 -7.08 -18.35
C ALA A 407 -13.69 -5.64 -18.18
N ALA A 408 -12.80 -4.63 -18.23
CA ALA A 408 -13.22 -3.24 -18.08
C ALA A 408 -12.22 -2.26 -18.71
N ARG A 409 -12.74 -1.12 -19.20
CA ARG A 409 -11.95 0.03 -19.66
C ARG A 409 -11.53 0.93 -18.48
N ILE A 410 -10.75 0.40 -17.55
CA ILE A 410 -10.31 1.08 -16.32
C ILE A 410 -8.79 1.01 -16.22
N ALA A 411 -8.12 2.15 -16.13
CA ALA A 411 -6.66 2.24 -16.27
C ALA A 411 -5.91 1.58 -15.09
N GLY A 412 -6.50 1.59 -13.90
CA GLY A 412 -5.90 1.07 -12.68
C GLY A 412 -5.97 -0.46 -12.51
N LEU A 413 -6.88 -1.16 -13.20
CA LEU A 413 -7.03 -2.62 -13.05
C LEU A 413 -5.78 -3.41 -13.46
N PRO A 414 -5.15 -3.15 -14.64
CA PRO A 414 -3.98 -3.90 -15.08
C PRO A 414 -2.73 -3.74 -14.19
N ALA A 415 -2.71 -2.73 -13.31
CA ALA A 415 -1.60 -2.52 -12.38
C ALA A 415 -1.64 -3.45 -11.15
N ILE A 416 -2.76 -4.13 -10.88
CA ILE A 416 -2.94 -4.89 -9.65
C ILE A 416 -2.41 -6.32 -9.82
N GLY A 417 -1.19 -6.59 -9.34
CA GLY A 417 -0.57 -7.91 -9.28
C GLY A 417 -0.86 -8.71 -8.00
N ALA A 418 -0.39 -9.96 -7.96
CA ALA A 418 -0.73 -10.94 -6.92
C ALA A 418 0.47 -11.39 -6.07
N MET A 419 0.45 -11.07 -4.77
CA MET A 419 1.47 -11.48 -3.80
C MET A 419 0.95 -12.54 -2.86
N VAL A 420 1.65 -13.66 -2.76
CA VAL A 420 1.33 -14.69 -1.77
C VAL A 420 1.97 -14.33 -0.43
N GLY A 421 1.22 -14.51 0.66
CA GLY A 421 1.75 -14.53 2.03
C GLY A 421 1.30 -15.79 2.75
N MET A 422 2.16 -16.37 3.58
CA MET A 422 1.91 -17.65 4.25
C MET A 422 1.68 -17.51 5.75
N TRP A 423 0.97 -18.49 6.30
CA TRP A 423 0.49 -18.50 7.68
C TRP A 423 0.55 -19.91 8.29
N VAL A 424 1.02 -19.97 9.52
CA VAL A 424 0.91 -21.14 10.39
C VAL A 424 0.06 -20.82 11.62
N THR A 425 -0.40 -21.86 12.31
CA THR A 425 -1.15 -21.72 13.56
C THR A 425 -0.50 -22.55 14.64
N LEU A 426 -0.26 -21.93 15.79
CA LEU A 426 0.35 -22.54 16.96
C LEU A 426 -0.64 -22.52 18.13
N PRO A 427 -0.53 -23.44 19.10
CA PRO A 427 -1.32 -23.35 20.31
C PRO A 427 -0.88 -22.14 21.16
N ASN A 428 -1.85 -21.43 21.75
CA ASN A 428 -1.58 -20.32 22.67
C ASN A 428 -2.01 -20.62 24.12
N ASP A 429 -2.10 -21.89 24.48
CA ASP A 429 -2.29 -22.34 25.85
C ASP A 429 -0.96 -22.32 26.66
N GLY A 430 -1.08 -22.37 27.99
CA GLY A 430 0.05 -22.27 28.92
C GLY A 430 0.60 -20.85 29.03
N ALA A 431 1.89 -20.66 28.72
CA ALA A 431 2.49 -19.33 28.60
C ALA A 431 1.94 -18.63 27.35
N ALA A 432 0.83 -17.91 27.50
CA ALA A 432 0.15 -17.23 26.41
C ALA A 432 0.89 -15.96 25.99
N LEU A 433 0.91 -15.70 24.68
CA LEU A 433 1.20 -14.37 24.15
C LEU A 433 -0.12 -13.59 24.13
N ASN A 434 -0.13 -12.40 24.74
CA ASN A 434 -1.32 -11.56 24.88
C ASN A 434 -1.29 -10.35 23.95
N THR A 435 -0.09 -9.83 23.66
CA THR A 435 0.07 -8.67 22.77
C THR A 435 0.48 -9.14 21.37
N PRO A 436 -0.15 -8.66 20.29
CA PRO A 436 0.30 -8.95 18.94
C PRO A 436 1.70 -8.40 18.67
N LEU A 437 2.43 -9.08 17.80
CA LEU A 437 3.81 -8.77 17.47
C LEU A 437 3.96 -8.45 15.98
N LYS A 438 4.74 -7.42 15.70
CA LYS A 438 5.48 -7.27 14.45
C LYS A 438 6.94 -7.64 14.70
N VAL A 439 7.47 -8.51 13.86
CA VAL A 439 8.78 -9.14 14.08
C VAL A 439 9.71 -8.72 12.97
N ARG A 440 10.87 -8.16 13.31
CA ARG A 440 12.00 -8.09 12.37
C ARG A 440 12.73 -9.44 12.41
N ARG A 441 12.90 -10.08 11.25
CA ARG A 441 13.56 -11.40 11.14
C ARG A 441 15.07 -11.29 10.94
N ARG A 442 15.79 -12.37 11.25
CA ARG A 442 17.23 -12.55 10.94
C ARG A 442 17.57 -13.86 10.20
N ALA A 443 16.56 -14.64 9.83
CA ALA A 443 16.71 -15.98 9.25
C ALA A 443 16.64 -15.97 7.70
N PHE A 444 16.32 -17.11 7.07
CA PHE A 444 16.24 -17.25 5.61
C PHE A 444 15.38 -16.15 4.98
N ALA A 445 15.90 -15.53 3.90
CA ALA A 445 15.29 -14.44 3.13
C ALA A 445 14.89 -13.18 3.94
N SER A 446 15.49 -12.96 5.12
CA SER A 446 15.16 -11.84 6.01
C SER A 446 15.74 -10.47 5.59
N SER A 447 16.61 -10.45 4.58
CA SER A 447 17.04 -9.22 3.92
C SER A 447 15.91 -8.60 3.10
N GLU A 448 15.08 -9.43 2.46
CA GLU A 448 14.10 -9.03 1.44
C GLU A 448 12.68 -9.56 1.69
N ALA A 449 12.23 -10.53 0.90
CA ALA A 449 10.87 -11.07 0.86
C ALA A 449 10.29 -11.45 2.22
N ALA A 450 11.15 -11.82 3.18
CA ALA A 450 10.74 -12.22 4.51
C ALA A 450 11.42 -11.39 5.61
N GLN A 451 11.58 -10.09 5.38
CA GLN A 451 12.12 -9.14 6.36
C GLN A 451 11.29 -9.05 7.65
N GLY A 452 9.97 -9.22 7.53
CA GLY A 452 9.03 -9.06 8.62
C GLY A 452 8.10 -10.26 8.82
N ALA A 453 7.57 -10.39 10.03
CA ALA A 453 6.49 -11.30 10.36
C ALA A 453 5.45 -10.64 11.29
N ASN A 454 4.23 -11.16 11.26
CA ASN A 454 3.15 -10.76 12.16
C ASN A 454 2.73 -11.97 12.98
N VAL A 455 2.59 -11.80 14.29
CA VAL A 455 2.07 -12.82 15.21
C VAL A 455 0.86 -12.24 15.94
N VAL A 456 -0.29 -12.88 15.78
CA VAL A 456 -1.56 -12.37 16.31
C VAL A 456 -2.22 -13.45 17.16
N PRO A 457 -2.46 -13.20 18.45
CA PRO A 457 -3.31 -14.05 19.28
C PRO A 457 -4.74 -14.13 18.73
N GLY A 458 -5.40 -15.27 18.89
CA GLY A 458 -6.76 -15.47 18.41
C GLY A 458 -7.38 -16.75 18.93
N ARG A 459 -8.46 -17.18 18.29
CA ARG A 459 -9.14 -18.45 18.56
C ARG A 459 -9.32 -19.26 17.29
N ASP A 460 -9.26 -20.58 17.42
CA ASP A 460 -9.65 -21.47 16.32
C ASP A 460 -11.18 -21.66 16.25
N ALA A 461 -11.64 -22.47 15.29
CA ALA A 461 -13.06 -22.75 15.10
C ALA A 461 -13.74 -23.43 16.31
N ALA A 462 -12.97 -24.07 17.20
CA ALA A 462 -13.47 -24.67 18.43
C ALA A 462 -13.36 -23.71 19.63
N GLY A 463 -12.97 -22.46 19.40
CA GLY A 463 -12.80 -21.45 20.45
C GLY A 463 -11.50 -21.58 21.26
N ARG A 464 -10.58 -22.49 20.89
CA ARG A 464 -9.32 -22.70 21.63
C ARG A 464 -8.34 -21.57 21.32
N PRO A 465 -7.52 -21.13 22.30
CA PRO A 465 -6.57 -20.04 22.10
C PRO A 465 -5.43 -20.49 21.17
N VAL A 466 -5.16 -19.68 20.14
CA VAL A 466 -4.12 -19.95 19.12
C VAL A 466 -3.31 -18.70 18.80
N LEU A 467 -2.13 -18.90 18.20
CA LEU A 467 -1.32 -17.86 17.58
C LEU A 467 -1.35 -18.04 16.07
N HIS A 468 -1.72 -16.99 15.35
CA HIS A 468 -1.57 -16.92 13.91
C HIS A 468 -0.24 -16.23 13.60
N CYS A 469 0.71 -16.97 13.04
CA CYS A 469 2.02 -16.46 12.64
C CYS A 469 2.09 -16.39 11.11
N SER A 470 2.37 -15.21 10.57
CA SER A 470 2.67 -15.01 9.15
C SER A 470 4.08 -14.51 8.95
N SER A 471 4.72 -14.92 7.86
CA SER A 471 6.01 -14.41 7.45
C SER A 471 6.12 -14.42 5.94
N GLY A 472 6.78 -13.39 5.42
CA GLY A 472 7.17 -13.27 4.02
C GLY A 472 6.07 -13.01 3.01
N HIS A 473 6.54 -12.56 1.84
CA HIS A 473 5.76 -12.33 0.65
C HIS A 473 6.48 -12.88 -0.57
N GLY A 474 5.73 -13.44 -1.52
CA GLY A 474 6.27 -13.92 -2.78
C GLY A 474 5.44 -13.43 -3.96
N PHE A 475 6.11 -12.82 -4.95
CA PHE A 475 5.51 -12.47 -6.23
C PHE A 475 5.29 -13.75 -7.03
N VAL A 476 4.03 -14.01 -7.39
CA VAL A 476 3.62 -15.18 -8.18
C VAL A 476 3.18 -14.82 -9.60
N GLY A 477 2.96 -13.54 -9.88
CA GLY A 477 2.50 -13.04 -11.18
C GLY A 477 1.49 -11.91 -11.04
N VAL A 478 0.97 -11.45 -12.17
CA VAL A 478 -0.09 -10.43 -12.20
C VAL A 478 -1.45 -11.02 -11.81
N SER A 479 -1.68 -12.32 -12.02
CA SER A 479 -2.95 -12.96 -11.65
C SER A 479 -2.85 -13.79 -10.37
N ALA A 480 -3.91 -13.75 -9.55
CA ALA A 480 -4.04 -14.67 -8.41
C ALA A 480 -4.22 -16.14 -8.84
N ASP A 481 -4.68 -16.38 -10.08
CA ASP A 481 -4.85 -17.73 -10.62
C ASP A 481 -3.50 -18.37 -11.02
N ASP A 482 -2.42 -17.59 -11.07
CA ASP A 482 -1.06 -18.07 -11.33
C ASP A 482 -0.42 -18.77 -10.12
N VAL A 483 -1.08 -18.77 -8.96
CA VAL A 483 -0.55 -19.40 -7.75
C VAL A 483 -0.51 -20.92 -7.92
N ARG A 484 0.70 -21.47 -7.92
CA ARG A 484 0.93 -22.92 -7.90
C ARG A 484 1.53 -23.33 -6.57
N LEU A 485 0.96 -24.34 -5.92
CA LEU A 485 1.46 -24.85 -4.64
C LEU A 485 2.92 -25.32 -4.70
N ALA A 486 3.38 -25.75 -5.88
CA ALA A 486 4.76 -26.16 -6.12
C ALA A 486 5.77 -25.00 -5.99
N ASP A 487 5.32 -23.75 -6.14
CA ASP A 487 6.18 -22.56 -6.09
C ASP A 487 6.36 -22.01 -4.66
N LEU A 488 5.63 -22.53 -3.68
CA LEU A 488 5.59 -22.01 -2.31
C LEU A 488 6.55 -22.61 -1.25
N PRO A 489 7.37 -23.67 -1.49
CA PRO A 489 8.23 -24.23 -0.44
C PRO A 489 9.19 -23.23 0.24
N GLU A 490 9.79 -22.31 -0.51
CA GLU A 490 10.71 -21.30 0.05
C GLU A 490 9.99 -20.33 0.99
N LEU A 491 8.76 -19.94 0.65
CA LEU A 491 7.94 -19.08 1.49
C LEU A 491 7.41 -19.84 2.72
N ALA A 492 7.10 -21.14 2.56
CA ALA A 492 6.70 -22.00 3.66
C ALA A 492 7.82 -22.11 4.70
N ARG A 493 9.07 -22.25 4.25
CA ARG A 493 10.25 -22.24 5.12
C ARG A 493 10.34 -20.95 5.94
N CYS A 494 10.11 -19.78 5.32
CA CYS A 494 10.16 -18.50 6.02
C CYS A 494 9.23 -18.44 7.24
N VAL A 495 7.98 -18.88 7.09
CA VAL A 495 6.99 -18.85 8.18
C VAL A 495 7.26 -19.92 9.24
N MET A 496 7.75 -21.10 8.84
CA MET A 496 8.11 -22.18 9.76
C MET A 496 9.31 -21.81 10.64
N GLU A 497 10.39 -21.28 10.05
CA GLU A 497 11.57 -20.83 10.82
C GLU A 497 11.21 -19.71 11.80
N THR A 498 10.32 -18.80 11.41
CA THR A 498 9.85 -17.72 12.31
C THR A 498 9.11 -18.27 13.52
N ALA A 499 8.23 -19.24 13.29
CA ALA A 499 7.44 -19.87 14.33
C ALA A 499 8.32 -20.68 15.28
N GLU A 500 9.31 -21.39 14.75
CA GLU A 500 10.27 -22.17 15.53
C GLU A 500 11.21 -21.27 16.35
N GLU A 501 11.79 -20.23 15.75
CA GLU A 501 12.73 -19.31 16.44
C GLU A 501 12.05 -18.53 17.58
N LEU A 502 10.79 -18.12 17.41
CA LEU A 502 10.08 -17.35 18.44
C LEU A 502 9.37 -18.22 19.47
N PHE A 503 8.91 -19.42 19.08
CA PHE A 503 7.99 -20.23 19.87
C PHE A 503 8.30 -21.73 19.78
N GLY A 504 9.56 -22.13 19.90
CA GLY A 504 10.02 -23.52 19.70
C GLY A 504 9.15 -24.60 20.37
N ASP A 505 8.76 -24.42 21.63
CA ASP A 505 7.88 -25.37 22.33
C ASP A 505 6.48 -25.44 21.73
N LYS A 506 5.87 -24.29 21.40
CA LYS A 506 4.55 -24.24 20.77
C LYS A 506 4.61 -24.81 19.34
N PHE A 507 5.71 -24.58 18.62
CA PHE A 507 5.97 -25.13 17.30
C PHE A 507 6.06 -26.67 17.32
N ARG A 508 6.83 -27.25 18.24
CA ARG A 508 6.93 -28.71 18.42
C ARG A 508 5.56 -29.33 18.71
N ARG A 509 4.81 -28.75 19.66
CA ARG A 509 3.44 -29.20 19.99
C ARG A 509 2.47 -29.08 18.82
N ALA A 510 2.56 -28.00 18.04
CA ALA A 510 1.73 -27.82 16.84
C ALA A 510 2.06 -28.89 15.77
N ARG A 511 3.33 -29.28 15.65
CA ARG A 511 3.77 -30.35 14.75
C ARG A 511 3.27 -31.73 15.21
N GLU A 512 3.44 -32.05 16.49
CA GLU A 512 3.01 -33.33 17.08
C GLU A 512 1.50 -33.53 17.04
N SER A 513 0.72 -32.46 17.22
CA SER A 513 -0.75 -32.50 17.15
C SER A 513 -1.32 -32.38 15.73
N GLY A 514 -0.47 -32.19 14.71
CA GLY A 514 -0.91 -31.95 13.34
C GLY A 514 -1.54 -30.57 13.08
N MET A 515 -1.52 -29.64 14.05
CA MET A 515 -2.09 -28.30 13.94
C MET A 515 -1.44 -27.44 12.83
N LEU A 516 -0.17 -27.69 12.53
CA LEU A 516 0.52 -27.02 11.41
C LEU A 516 -0.09 -27.39 10.04
N GLY A 517 -0.73 -28.56 9.96
CA GLY A 517 -1.15 -29.20 8.72
C GLY A 517 0.04 -29.74 7.91
N GLU A 518 -0.26 -30.36 6.76
CA GLU A 518 0.77 -30.82 5.82
C GLU A 518 1.55 -29.64 5.21
N ARG A 519 0.89 -28.47 5.06
CA ARG A 519 1.46 -27.25 4.49
C ARG A 519 0.86 -26.00 5.16
N PRO A 520 1.62 -24.91 5.31
CA PRO A 520 1.08 -23.64 5.77
C PRO A 520 -0.03 -23.13 4.83
N ARG A 521 -1.03 -22.44 5.40
CA ARG A 521 -2.07 -21.77 4.59
C ARG A 521 -1.50 -20.52 3.95
N PHE A 522 -2.10 -20.08 2.85
CA PHE A 522 -1.71 -18.84 2.19
C PHE A 522 -2.90 -17.92 1.91
N CYS A 523 -2.60 -16.66 1.63
CA CYS A 523 -3.53 -15.68 1.08
C CYS A 523 -2.86 -14.95 -0.08
N VAL A 524 -3.65 -14.48 -1.05
CA VAL A 524 -3.15 -13.64 -2.16
C VAL A 524 -3.52 -12.19 -1.91
N ARG A 525 -2.56 -11.28 -2.00
CA ARG A 525 -2.67 -9.87 -1.67
C ARG A 525 -2.47 -9.02 -2.93
N PRO A 526 -3.36 -8.06 -3.21
CA PRO A 526 -3.22 -7.19 -4.38
C PRO A 526 -2.14 -6.13 -4.16
N TRP A 527 -1.18 -6.03 -5.07
CA TRP A 527 -0.11 -5.04 -5.04
C TRP A 527 -0.03 -4.28 -6.37
N THR A 528 0.44 -3.04 -6.33
CA THR A 528 0.82 -2.29 -7.54
C THR A 528 2.34 -2.16 -7.64
N PRO A 529 2.86 -1.90 -8.87
CA PRO A 529 4.27 -1.60 -9.08
C PRO A 529 4.70 -0.29 -8.39
N SER A 530 3.80 0.68 -8.22
CA SER A 530 4.16 1.96 -7.60
C SER A 530 4.31 1.88 -6.08
N GLY A 531 3.87 0.78 -5.44
CA GLY A 531 3.74 0.69 -3.99
C GLY A 531 2.51 1.37 -3.41
N LEU A 532 1.79 2.20 -4.19
CA LEU A 532 0.57 2.90 -3.78
C LEU A 532 -0.67 2.07 -4.05
N GLY A 533 -1.73 2.28 -3.27
CA GLY A 533 -3.07 1.85 -3.67
C GLY A 533 -3.51 2.56 -4.96
N VAL A 534 -4.52 2.00 -5.63
CA VAL A 534 -5.22 2.63 -6.75
C VAL A 534 -6.55 3.16 -6.27
N LEU A 535 -6.86 4.40 -6.63
CA LEU A 535 -8.20 4.96 -6.57
C LEU A 535 -8.49 5.73 -7.86
N GLU A 536 -9.37 5.20 -8.70
CA GLU A 536 -9.75 5.78 -9.99
C GLU A 536 -11.26 6.05 -9.99
N VAL A 537 -11.66 7.23 -10.45
CA VAL A 537 -13.06 7.66 -10.54
C VAL A 537 -13.42 7.84 -12.01
N GLN A 538 -14.53 7.25 -12.44
CA GLN A 538 -15.12 7.43 -13.77
C GLN A 538 -16.58 7.89 -13.65
N GLU A 539 -17.09 8.56 -14.67
CA GLU A 539 -18.51 8.90 -14.76
C GLU A 539 -19.35 7.64 -15.01
N ALA A 540 -20.52 7.57 -14.39
CA ALA A 540 -21.56 6.60 -14.72
C ALA A 540 -22.75 7.31 -15.39
N ASP A 541 -23.62 6.53 -16.04
CA ASP A 541 -24.88 7.02 -16.59
C ASP A 541 -25.69 7.79 -15.53
N ALA A 542 -26.55 8.70 -16.00
CA ALA A 542 -27.43 9.53 -15.15
C ALA A 542 -26.70 10.40 -14.10
N GLY A 543 -25.40 10.69 -14.29
CA GLY A 543 -24.63 11.58 -13.43
C GLY A 543 -24.02 10.90 -12.20
N GLY A 544 -24.10 9.58 -12.12
CA GLY A 544 -23.47 8.78 -11.09
C GLY A 544 -21.95 8.62 -11.28
N LYS A 545 -21.33 7.79 -10.43
CA LYS A 545 -19.87 7.56 -10.45
C LYS A 545 -19.54 6.08 -10.32
N MET A 546 -18.47 5.67 -10.98
CA MET A 546 -17.79 4.41 -10.72
C MET A 546 -16.45 4.67 -10.05
N VAL A 547 -16.17 4.00 -8.93
CA VAL A 547 -14.88 4.11 -8.22
C VAL A 547 -14.19 2.75 -8.18
N LEU A 548 -13.00 2.65 -8.75
CA LEU A 548 -12.10 1.51 -8.52
C LEU A 548 -11.25 1.79 -7.28
N SER A 549 -11.15 0.84 -6.37
CA SER A 549 -10.20 0.85 -5.25
C SER A 549 -9.52 -0.52 -5.08
N GLY A 550 -8.19 -0.56 -5.20
CA GLY A 550 -7.45 -1.83 -5.18
C GLY A 550 -5.94 -1.67 -4.99
N GLY A 551 -5.21 -2.79 -5.01
CA GLY A 551 -3.74 -2.75 -5.02
C GLY A 551 -3.10 -2.11 -3.78
N HIS A 552 -3.71 -2.21 -2.60
CA HIS A 552 -3.23 -1.51 -1.40
C HIS A 552 -1.92 -2.05 -0.79
N ASN A 553 -1.12 -2.84 -1.50
CA ASN A 553 0.17 -3.39 -1.08
C ASN A 553 0.19 -3.91 0.37
N THR A 554 -0.74 -4.80 0.72
CA THR A 554 -1.00 -5.37 2.08
C THR A 554 -1.82 -4.52 3.06
N GLY A 555 -2.20 -3.29 2.72
CA GLY A 555 -2.73 -2.27 3.64
C GLY A 555 -4.20 -2.01 3.48
N GLY A 556 -4.91 -2.82 2.70
CA GLY A 556 -6.35 -2.65 2.49
C GLY A 556 -7.12 -2.62 3.81
N PHE A 557 -6.73 -3.42 4.81
CA PHE A 557 -7.31 -3.31 6.15
C PHE A 557 -6.89 -2.03 6.88
N ALA A 558 -5.60 -1.66 6.84
CA ALA A 558 -5.12 -0.51 7.57
C ALA A 558 -5.72 0.81 7.06
N GLN A 559 -5.93 0.91 5.75
CA GLN A 559 -6.38 2.10 5.06
C GLN A 559 -7.89 2.13 4.78
N SER A 560 -8.63 1.03 5.04
CA SER A 560 -10.03 0.94 4.59
C SER A 560 -10.92 2.08 5.07
N PRO A 561 -10.78 2.66 6.28
CA PRO A 561 -11.59 3.82 6.64
C PRO A 561 -11.29 5.07 5.81
N ALA A 562 -10.02 5.38 5.54
CA ALA A 562 -9.68 6.53 4.68
C ALA A 562 -10.07 6.29 3.22
N VAL A 563 -10.00 5.05 2.74
CA VAL A 563 -10.51 4.66 1.42
C VAL A 563 -12.02 4.83 1.35
N ALA A 564 -12.76 4.40 2.38
CA ALA A 564 -14.21 4.55 2.44
C ALA A 564 -14.64 6.03 2.38
N GLU A 565 -13.94 6.90 3.11
CA GLU A 565 -14.14 8.35 3.03
C GLU A 565 -13.84 8.90 1.62
N ALA A 566 -12.75 8.45 0.99
CA ALA A 566 -12.42 8.85 -0.38
C ALA A 566 -13.48 8.41 -1.40
N VAL A 567 -14.01 7.19 -1.28
CA VAL A 567 -15.08 6.69 -2.14
C VAL A 567 -16.33 7.54 -1.95
N ALA A 568 -16.76 7.76 -0.72
CA ALA A 568 -17.96 8.54 -0.43
C ALA A 568 -17.84 9.98 -0.94
N CYS A 569 -16.68 10.63 -0.73
CA CYS A 569 -16.40 11.94 -1.33
C CYS A 569 -16.50 11.90 -2.87
N ALA A 570 -15.99 10.86 -3.54
CA ALA A 570 -16.11 10.76 -4.99
C ALA A 570 -17.58 10.67 -5.45
N LEU A 571 -18.41 9.88 -4.78
CA LEU A 571 -19.83 9.74 -5.13
C LEU A 571 -20.61 11.05 -4.90
N GLU A 572 -20.22 11.82 -3.89
CA GLU A 572 -20.82 13.10 -3.50
C GLU A 572 -20.20 14.31 -4.24
N ALA A 573 -19.27 14.07 -5.18
CA ALA A 573 -18.48 15.09 -5.87
C ALA A 573 -17.69 16.04 -4.93
N GLY A 574 -17.34 15.55 -3.73
CA GLY A 574 -16.44 16.21 -2.80
C GLY A 574 -14.97 15.82 -3.04
N PRO A 575 -14.00 16.69 -2.70
CA PRO A 575 -12.58 16.38 -2.88
C PRO A 575 -12.06 15.46 -1.77
N HIS A 576 -11.15 14.54 -2.11
CA HIS A 576 -10.32 13.82 -1.16
C HIS A 576 -8.89 13.65 -1.70
N ALA A 577 -7.88 13.67 -0.82
CA ALA A 577 -6.48 13.59 -1.24
C ALA A 577 -6.16 12.30 -2.03
N MET A 578 -6.82 11.18 -1.73
CA MET A 578 -6.63 9.93 -2.49
C MET A 578 -7.06 10.04 -3.97
N HIS A 579 -7.97 10.96 -4.33
CA HIS A 579 -8.40 11.16 -5.72
C HIS A 579 -7.26 11.59 -6.63
N THR A 580 -6.21 12.20 -6.06
CA THR A 580 -5.00 12.60 -6.78
C THR A 580 -3.80 11.73 -6.39
N LEU A 581 -3.63 11.42 -5.10
CA LEU A 581 -2.47 10.69 -4.59
C LEU A 581 -2.46 9.21 -4.94
N TYR A 582 -3.63 8.57 -5.07
CA TYR A 582 -3.76 7.16 -5.46
C TYR A 582 -4.28 7.01 -6.90
N HIS A 583 -4.34 8.12 -7.66
CA HIS A 583 -4.76 8.07 -9.05
C HIS A 583 -3.76 7.25 -9.88
N PRO A 584 -4.20 6.32 -10.75
CA PRO A 584 -3.29 5.43 -11.50
C PRO A 584 -2.30 6.20 -12.39
N ARG A 585 -2.72 7.36 -12.93
CA ARG A 585 -1.83 8.22 -13.72
C ARG A 585 -0.74 8.92 -12.91
N ARG A 586 -0.86 9.04 -11.59
CA ARG A 586 0.22 9.63 -10.78
C ARG A 586 1.54 8.89 -10.99
N PHE A 587 1.49 7.56 -11.14
CA PHE A 587 2.68 6.77 -11.46
C PHE A 587 2.97 6.79 -12.97
N ALA A 588 1.98 6.55 -13.83
CA ALA A 588 2.17 6.43 -15.28
C ALA A 588 2.63 7.74 -15.95
N ASP A 589 2.18 8.90 -15.46
CA ASP A 589 2.61 10.20 -15.96
C ASP A 589 4.04 10.51 -15.50
N VAL A 590 4.48 9.93 -14.38
CA VAL A 590 5.82 10.15 -13.86
C VAL A 590 6.83 9.25 -14.56
N PHE A 591 6.52 7.98 -14.76
CA PHE A 591 7.45 7.04 -15.37
C PHE A 591 6.83 6.57 -16.68
N GLU A 592 7.38 7.03 -17.81
CA GLU A 592 6.95 6.60 -19.15
C GLU A 592 7.00 5.08 -19.23
N VAL A 593 5.84 4.45 -19.03
CA VAL A 593 5.62 3.07 -19.43
C VAL A 593 5.32 3.16 -20.91
N THR A 594 6.32 2.94 -21.76
CA THR A 594 6.06 2.67 -23.17
C THR A 594 5.21 1.40 -23.23
N LEU A 595 3.91 1.55 -23.52
CA LEU A 595 2.94 0.45 -23.65
C LEU A 595 3.19 -0.35 -24.93
#